data_AF-A0A351YW89-F1
#
_entry.id   AF-A0A351YW89-F1
#
_cell.length_a   1.000
_cell.length_b   1.000
_cell.length_c   1.000
_cell.angle_alpha   90.00
_cell.angle_beta   90.00
_cell.angle_gamma   90.00
#
_symmetry.space_group_name_H-M   'P 1'
#
loop_
_entity.id
_entity.type
_entity.pdbx_description
1 polymer ?
#
loop_
_entity_poly.entity_id
_entity_poly.type
_entity_poly.pdbx_seq_one_letter_code
_entity_poly.pdbx_strand_id
1 'polypeptide(L)'
;MYAAQYSSSTEVLEAIITHNTSTISSRKLRVTRKDKSGKTAFDYAKLNPTKGITETLQKYAPEYALSSGGEEARISLEKYYTELAATGSEKEIREAFYTYPALARTRFGENKETFLMLLLKNDREWSEVGRAVYEGCSIDATAEDGRTPAMYCARYGTKPELFSRLIKDGTIFNAGTQGRVSALDKSGKSVYDYALENSNSEMISAVDRFKPQVRATGNAGNNKTPAVVEEPPVIVEPEPEEPPVAKEPIKNADDYSPTSLYDYAEDEMPFGSDENDEGALASDFDKADENGITRLMKAAKAGNYNEMQKLIKGGANVKKRDNDGWSALMYAVRYQNNMKCIQLLVDNGAPVRIRNKYNTTPLLLAAEYSENPQVLDYMLNDRSVSENEVFNAFVLAITSTAGSNSVKEEKIKLFIDMGIPINRIWNGKTPLIYACQYCTSTSTIKLLLDGGAKTLVRDSVGKTAFDYAESNAHLAHDDIFWSLNK
;
A
#
# COMPACT_ATOMS: atom_id res chain seq x y z
N MET A 1 -17.76 25.59 -31.20
CA MET A 1 -18.09 24.88 -32.46
C MET A 1 -18.22 25.87 -33.61
N TYR A 2 -19.28 26.69 -33.70
CA TYR A 2 -19.38 27.73 -34.75
C TYR A 2 -18.19 28.71 -34.75
N ALA A 3 -17.81 29.23 -33.59
CA ALA A 3 -16.61 30.06 -33.46
C ALA A 3 -15.32 29.31 -33.86
N ALA A 4 -15.24 27.99 -33.62
CA ALA A 4 -14.09 27.20 -34.03
C ALA A 4 -14.06 26.94 -35.56
N GLN A 5 -15.22 26.95 -36.23
CA GLN A 5 -15.33 26.72 -37.66
C GLN A 5 -15.18 27.99 -38.49
N TYR A 6 -15.69 29.12 -38.00
CA TYR A 6 -15.89 30.33 -38.81
C TYR A 6 -15.18 31.58 -38.26
N SER A 7 -14.68 31.56 -37.02
CA SER A 7 -13.92 32.72 -36.51
C SER A 7 -12.55 32.76 -37.17
N SER A 8 -12.03 33.98 -37.37
CA SER A 8 -10.63 34.24 -37.70
C SER A 8 -9.82 34.79 -36.51
N SER A 9 -10.49 35.14 -35.41
CA SER A 9 -9.86 35.66 -34.18
C SER A 9 -9.85 34.60 -33.08
N THR A 10 -8.68 34.38 -32.50
CA THR A 10 -8.44 33.54 -31.31
C THR A 10 -9.00 34.17 -30.05
N GLU A 11 -9.04 35.49 -29.96
CA GLU A 11 -9.56 36.25 -28.80
C GLU A 11 -11.06 36.04 -28.64
N VAL A 12 -11.80 36.02 -29.75
CA VAL A 12 -13.24 35.73 -29.75
C VAL A 12 -13.50 34.31 -29.24
N LEU A 13 -12.67 33.35 -29.66
CA LEU A 13 -12.77 31.97 -29.21
C LEU A 13 -12.43 31.84 -27.72
N GLU A 14 -11.37 32.50 -27.25
CA GLU A 14 -10.95 32.50 -25.85
C GLU A 14 -12.00 33.16 -24.95
N ALA A 15 -12.58 34.28 -25.39
CA ALA A 15 -13.70 34.93 -24.70
C ALA A 15 -14.91 33.97 -24.60
N ILE A 16 -15.27 33.25 -25.67
CA ILE A 16 -16.37 32.29 -25.65
C ILE A 16 -16.08 31.10 -24.71
N ILE A 17 -14.85 30.62 -24.65
CA ILE A 17 -14.48 29.50 -23.77
C ILE A 17 -14.54 29.94 -22.29
N THR A 18 -14.03 31.13 -22.00
CA THR A 18 -13.90 31.66 -20.64
C THR A 18 -15.16 32.37 -20.11
N HIS A 19 -16.09 32.75 -20.99
CA HIS A 19 -17.32 33.45 -20.59
C HIS A 19 -18.22 32.60 -19.70
N ASN A 20 -18.43 33.10 -18.47
CA ASN A 20 -19.24 32.48 -17.42
C ASN A 20 -18.74 31.08 -17.02
N THR A 21 -17.43 30.83 -17.13
CA THR A 21 -16.78 29.60 -16.65
C THR A 21 -15.66 29.96 -15.68
N SER A 22 -15.85 29.58 -14.41
CA SER A 22 -14.87 29.82 -13.35
C SER A 22 -13.82 28.70 -13.21
N THR A 23 -14.07 27.53 -13.81
CA THR A 23 -13.19 26.36 -13.69
C THR A 23 -12.66 25.88 -15.04
N ILE A 24 -11.42 25.38 -15.07
CA ILE A 24 -10.83 24.76 -16.27
C ILE A 24 -11.65 23.53 -16.70
N SER A 25 -12.26 22.79 -15.78
CA SER A 25 -13.16 21.66 -16.09
C SER A 25 -14.39 22.08 -16.91
N SER A 26 -15.02 23.22 -16.58
CA SER A 26 -16.14 23.75 -17.36
C SER A 26 -15.69 24.25 -18.74
N ARG A 27 -14.48 24.81 -18.83
CA ARG A 27 -13.87 25.25 -20.10
C ARG A 27 -13.53 24.06 -20.99
N LYS A 28 -12.93 23.00 -20.43
CA LYS A 28 -12.66 21.71 -21.05
C LYS A 28 -13.95 21.09 -21.59
N LEU A 29 -14.97 20.96 -20.75
CA LEU A 29 -16.27 20.41 -21.15
C LEU A 29 -16.87 21.20 -22.32
N ARG A 30 -16.68 22.53 -22.35
CA ARG A 30 -17.20 23.38 -23.44
C ARG A 30 -16.48 23.13 -24.77
N VAL A 31 -15.18 22.84 -24.77
CA VAL A 31 -14.41 22.54 -26.00
C VAL A 31 -14.52 21.07 -26.44
N THR A 32 -14.72 20.14 -25.51
CA THR A 32 -14.83 18.69 -25.77
C THR A 32 -16.26 18.20 -25.94
N ARG A 33 -17.28 19.05 -25.67
CA ARG A 33 -18.69 18.71 -25.91
C ARG A 33 -18.88 18.24 -27.34
N LYS A 34 -19.68 17.18 -27.52
CA LYS A 34 -20.10 16.69 -28.83
C LYS A 34 -21.45 17.30 -29.22
N ASP A 35 -21.61 17.61 -30.49
CA ASP A 35 -22.90 17.99 -31.07
C ASP A 35 -23.77 16.74 -31.33
N LYS A 36 -24.95 16.92 -31.93
CA LYS A 36 -25.85 15.81 -32.29
C LYS A 36 -25.24 14.86 -33.34
N SER A 37 -24.24 15.31 -34.09
CA SER A 37 -23.50 14.49 -35.07
C SER A 37 -22.26 13.81 -34.48
N GLY A 38 -21.98 13.99 -33.18
CA GLY A 38 -20.84 13.41 -32.49
C GLY A 38 -19.52 14.19 -32.62
N LYS A 39 -19.53 15.35 -33.27
CA LYS A 39 -18.36 16.21 -33.56
C LYS A 39 -18.11 17.22 -32.45
N THR A 40 -16.83 17.46 -32.16
CA THR A 40 -16.34 18.40 -31.15
C THR A 40 -15.91 19.74 -31.74
N ALA A 41 -15.61 20.74 -30.92
CA ALA A 41 -15.05 22.00 -31.41
C ALA A 41 -13.72 21.80 -32.18
N PHE A 42 -12.94 20.77 -31.83
CA PHE A 42 -11.71 20.39 -32.55
C PHE A 42 -11.99 19.87 -33.96
N ASP A 43 -13.06 19.11 -34.15
CA ASP A 43 -13.42 18.58 -35.47
C ASP A 43 -13.85 19.69 -36.43
N TYR A 44 -14.49 20.72 -35.88
CA TYR A 44 -14.86 21.92 -36.63
C TYR A 44 -13.68 22.86 -36.91
N ALA A 45 -12.70 22.94 -36.00
CA ALA A 45 -11.46 23.68 -36.22
C ALA A 45 -10.64 23.11 -37.39
N LYS A 46 -10.70 21.79 -37.63
CA LYS A 46 -10.04 21.15 -38.78
C LYS A 46 -10.61 21.59 -40.14
N LEU A 47 -11.87 22.01 -40.18
CA LEU A 47 -12.53 22.47 -41.41
C LEU A 47 -12.09 23.89 -41.82
N ASN A 48 -11.45 24.63 -40.91
CA ASN A 48 -10.92 25.97 -41.17
C ASN A 48 -9.58 26.15 -40.43
N PRO A 49 -8.46 25.72 -41.04
CA PRO A 49 -7.14 25.71 -40.41
C PRO A 49 -6.56 27.13 -40.34
N THR A 50 -7.15 27.98 -39.51
CA THR A 50 -6.57 29.26 -39.12
C THR A 50 -5.56 29.03 -38.00
N LYS A 51 -4.35 29.58 -38.18
CA LYS A 51 -3.23 29.44 -37.24
C LYS A 51 -3.65 30.04 -35.89
N GLY A 52 -3.68 29.23 -34.84
CA GLY A 52 -4.02 29.66 -33.47
C GLY A 52 -5.37 29.18 -32.92
N ILE A 53 -6.39 28.87 -33.73
CA ILE A 53 -7.70 28.39 -33.21
C ILE A 53 -7.56 27.00 -32.56
N THR A 54 -6.87 26.09 -33.25
CA THR A 54 -6.61 24.74 -32.73
C THR A 54 -5.72 24.80 -31.48
N GLU A 55 -4.69 25.65 -31.48
CA GLU A 55 -3.81 25.88 -30.32
C GLU A 55 -4.60 26.44 -29.11
N THR A 56 -5.51 27.39 -29.36
CA THR A 56 -6.38 27.96 -28.31
C THR A 56 -7.33 26.90 -27.73
N LEU A 57 -7.87 26.00 -28.54
CA LEU A 57 -8.68 24.88 -28.04
C LEU A 57 -7.83 23.87 -27.25
N GLN A 58 -6.61 23.58 -27.71
CA GLN A 58 -5.67 22.65 -27.08
C GLN A 58 -5.26 23.11 -25.67
N LYS A 59 -5.17 24.43 -25.42
CA LYS A 59 -4.97 25.00 -24.07
C LYS A 59 -5.96 24.48 -23.04
N TYR A 60 -7.19 24.14 -23.45
CA TYR A 60 -8.27 23.72 -22.54
C TYR A 60 -8.60 22.22 -22.60
N ALA A 61 -8.11 21.49 -23.61
CA ALA A 61 -8.30 20.05 -23.74
C ALA A 61 -7.13 19.40 -24.51
N PRO A 62 -5.94 19.33 -23.89
CA PRO A 62 -4.71 18.90 -24.55
C PRO A 62 -4.75 17.42 -24.97
N GLU A 63 -5.54 16.58 -24.32
CA GLU A 63 -5.69 15.16 -24.66
C GLU A 63 -6.31 14.89 -26.04
N TYR A 64 -7.05 15.84 -26.61
CA TYR A 64 -7.63 15.71 -27.96
C TYR A 64 -6.60 15.94 -29.08
N ALA A 65 -5.37 16.34 -28.74
CA ALA A 65 -4.23 16.33 -29.66
C ALA A 65 -3.82 14.90 -30.06
N LEU A 66 -4.15 13.88 -29.24
CA LEU A 66 -3.74 12.49 -29.46
C LEU A 66 -4.68 11.70 -30.39
N SER A 67 -5.89 12.19 -30.67
CA SER A 67 -6.86 11.46 -31.51
C SER A 67 -6.74 11.77 -33.01
N SER A 68 -5.91 12.74 -33.40
CA SER A 68 -5.50 12.98 -34.78
C SER A 68 -3.99 13.14 -34.80
N GLY A 69 -3.31 12.03 -35.09
CA GLY A 69 -1.88 11.85 -34.91
C GLY A 69 -1.00 12.90 -35.59
N GLY A 70 0.16 13.13 -34.97
CA GLY A 70 1.28 13.88 -35.52
C GLY A 70 2.32 14.21 -34.45
N GLU A 71 3.59 14.26 -34.86
CA GLU A 71 4.74 14.74 -34.08
C GLU A 71 4.46 16.16 -33.50
N GLU A 72 3.77 17.01 -34.26
CA GLU A 72 3.43 18.40 -33.90
C GLU A 72 2.51 18.52 -32.67
N ALA A 73 1.55 17.60 -32.53
CA ALA A 73 0.64 17.56 -31.37
C ALA A 73 1.38 17.13 -30.10
N ARG A 74 2.36 16.23 -30.23
CA ARG A 74 3.24 15.81 -29.13
C ARG A 74 4.15 16.96 -28.69
N ILE A 75 4.76 17.66 -29.66
CA ILE A 75 5.60 18.84 -29.42
C ILE A 75 4.81 19.96 -28.72
N SER A 76 3.56 20.20 -29.13
CA SER A 76 2.70 21.22 -28.52
C SER A 76 2.33 20.89 -27.06
N LEU A 77 2.03 19.61 -26.78
CA LEU A 77 1.70 19.14 -25.44
C LEU A 77 2.92 19.18 -24.50
N GLU A 78 4.09 18.81 -25.02
CA GLU A 78 5.36 18.90 -24.32
C GLU A 78 5.72 20.35 -23.99
N LYS A 79 5.55 21.28 -24.94
CA LYS A 79 5.78 22.71 -24.71
C LYS A 79 4.87 23.26 -23.63
N TYR A 80 3.59 22.88 -23.63
CA TYR A 80 2.63 23.33 -22.62
C TYR A 80 3.00 22.86 -21.21
N TYR A 81 3.27 21.57 -21.02
CA TYR A 81 3.58 21.06 -19.68
C TYR A 81 4.98 21.44 -19.19
N THR A 82 5.94 21.68 -20.09
CA THR A 82 7.24 22.24 -19.70
C THR A 82 7.11 23.70 -19.25
N GLU A 83 6.29 24.51 -19.91
CA GLU A 83 5.97 25.88 -19.48
C GLU A 83 5.18 25.89 -18.15
N LEU A 84 4.23 24.97 -17.98
CA LEU A 84 3.50 24.79 -16.73
C LEU A 84 4.42 24.39 -15.57
N ALA A 85 5.39 23.51 -15.82
CA ALA A 85 6.37 23.15 -14.80
C ALA A 85 7.26 24.35 -14.41
N ALA A 86 7.59 25.23 -15.36
CA ALA A 86 8.39 26.42 -15.10
C ALA A 86 7.63 27.51 -14.34
N THR A 87 6.38 27.80 -14.71
CA THR A 87 5.66 29.02 -14.24
C THR A 87 4.34 28.75 -13.54
N GLY A 88 3.76 27.56 -13.68
CA GLY A 88 2.40 27.25 -13.22
C GLY A 88 2.29 27.18 -11.70
N SER A 89 1.22 27.75 -11.15
CA SER A 89 0.88 27.71 -9.73
C SER A 89 0.45 26.31 -9.25
N GLU A 90 0.44 26.08 -7.93
CA GLU A 90 -0.05 24.83 -7.33
C GLU A 90 -1.45 24.45 -7.83
N LYS A 91 -2.35 25.44 -7.92
CA LYS A 91 -3.72 25.24 -8.39
C LYS A 91 -3.77 24.77 -9.84
N GLU A 92 -2.96 25.37 -10.71
CA GLU A 92 -2.89 25.01 -12.12
C GLU A 92 -2.27 23.63 -12.32
N ILE A 93 -1.25 23.28 -11.53
CA ILE A 93 -0.67 21.93 -11.54
C ILE A 93 -1.71 20.88 -11.12
N ARG A 94 -2.44 21.12 -10.02
CA ARG A 94 -3.53 20.23 -9.59
C ARG A 94 -4.61 20.06 -10.67
N GLU A 95 -5.00 21.15 -11.30
CA GLU A 95 -6.00 21.13 -12.37
C GLU A 95 -5.49 20.40 -13.62
N ALA A 96 -4.20 20.48 -13.92
CA ALA A 96 -3.55 19.72 -14.98
C ALA A 96 -3.58 18.20 -14.72
N PHE A 97 -3.29 17.74 -13.49
CA PHE A 97 -3.39 16.32 -13.14
C PHE A 97 -4.84 15.80 -13.19
N TYR A 98 -5.83 16.62 -12.80
CA TYR A 98 -7.24 16.27 -12.96
C TYR A 98 -7.63 16.15 -14.43
N THR A 99 -7.12 17.05 -15.26
CA THR A 99 -7.40 17.12 -16.70
C THR A 99 -6.75 15.96 -17.44
N TYR A 100 -5.53 15.60 -17.07
CA TYR A 100 -4.72 14.58 -17.72
C TYR A 100 -4.02 13.70 -16.67
N PRO A 101 -4.71 12.68 -16.12
CA PRO A 101 -4.14 11.82 -15.08
C PRO A 101 -2.87 11.06 -15.50
N ALA A 102 -2.69 10.85 -16.82
CA ALA A 102 -1.50 10.21 -17.35
C ALA A 102 -0.23 11.08 -17.21
N LEU A 103 -0.37 12.38 -16.91
CA LEU A 103 0.73 13.34 -16.70
C LEU A 103 1.80 12.80 -15.74
N ALA A 104 1.38 12.09 -14.69
CA ALA A 104 2.28 11.50 -13.71
C ALA A 104 3.29 10.51 -14.29
N ARG A 105 2.93 9.88 -15.42
CA ARG A 105 3.74 8.86 -16.11
C ARG A 105 4.29 9.34 -17.45
N THR A 106 3.82 10.47 -17.96
CA THR A 106 4.31 11.05 -19.22
C THR A 106 5.80 11.37 -19.14
N ARG A 107 6.48 11.20 -20.27
CA ARG A 107 7.91 11.45 -20.45
C ARG A 107 8.08 12.62 -21.41
N PHE A 108 8.92 13.57 -21.03
CA PHE A 108 9.16 14.84 -21.72
C PHE A 108 10.62 14.96 -22.13
N GLY A 109 10.90 15.67 -23.21
CA GLY A 109 12.23 15.92 -23.72
C GLY A 109 12.91 14.70 -24.33
N GLU A 110 14.08 14.95 -24.89
CA GLU A 110 14.96 13.91 -25.45
C GLU A 110 15.44 12.94 -24.37
N ASN A 111 15.60 13.41 -23.12
CA ASN A 111 16.07 12.62 -21.99
C ASN A 111 14.94 11.89 -21.24
N LYS A 112 13.70 11.92 -21.75
CA LYS A 112 12.52 11.30 -21.12
C LYS A 112 12.38 11.67 -19.63
N GLU A 113 12.47 12.96 -19.33
CA GLU A 113 12.26 13.52 -17.99
C GLU A 113 10.78 13.33 -17.57
N THR A 114 10.51 13.14 -16.29
CA THR A 114 9.14 13.15 -15.74
C THR A 114 8.68 14.57 -15.42
N PHE A 115 7.37 14.80 -15.28
CA PHE A 115 6.85 16.10 -14.87
C PHE A 115 7.44 16.57 -13.52
N LEU A 116 7.67 15.65 -12.58
CA LEU A 116 8.33 15.93 -11.31
C LEU A 116 9.79 16.43 -11.51
N MET A 117 10.54 15.83 -12.43
CA MET A 117 11.89 16.27 -12.75
C MET A 117 11.90 17.68 -13.37
N LEU A 118 10.91 18.01 -14.21
CA LEU A 118 10.77 19.35 -14.78
C LEU A 118 10.50 20.41 -13.70
N LEU A 119 9.67 20.10 -12.70
CA LEU A 119 9.45 20.99 -11.55
C LEU A 119 10.73 21.21 -10.75
N LEU A 120 11.49 20.15 -10.48
CA LEU A 120 12.74 20.22 -9.73
C LEU A 120 13.86 20.96 -10.49
N LYS A 121 13.89 20.82 -11.82
CA LYS A 121 14.81 21.54 -12.70
C LYS A 121 14.58 23.06 -12.69
N ASN A 122 13.35 23.50 -12.43
CA ASN A 122 12.96 24.91 -12.33
C ASN A 122 12.92 25.42 -10.87
N ASP A 123 13.53 24.69 -9.92
CA ASP A 123 13.67 25.09 -8.50
C ASP A 123 12.35 25.53 -7.81
N ARG A 124 11.25 24.83 -8.15
CA ARG A 124 9.90 25.13 -7.64
C ARG A 124 9.75 24.83 -6.14
N GLU A 125 8.76 25.44 -5.50
CA GLU A 125 8.48 25.26 -4.06
C GLU A 125 7.88 23.88 -3.73
N TRP A 126 7.93 23.51 -2.45
CA TRP A 126 7.39 22.22 -1.98
C TRP A 126 5.88 22.10 -2.20
N SER A 127 5.13 23.19 -2.18
CA SER A 127 3.68 23.19 -2.46
C SER A 127 3.37 22.52 -3.81
N GLU A 128 4.09 22.91 -4.86
CA GLU A 128 3.92 22.42 -6.23
C GLU A 128 4.51 21.03 -6.41
N VAL A 129 5.74 20.82 -5.91
CA VAL A 129 6.44 19.52 -6.00
C VAL A 129 5.67 18.46 -5.21
N GLY A 130 5.28 18.77 -3.98
CA GLY A 130 4.49 17.91 -3.11
C GLY A 130 3.11 17.61 -3.70
N ARG A 131 2.48 18.57 -4.41
CA ARG A 131 1.25 18.28 -5.15
C ARG A 131 1.46 17.27 -6.26
N ALA A 132 2.51 17.42 -7.08
CA ALA A 132 2.80 16.46 -8.15
C ALA A 132 3.06 15.05 -7.60
N VAL A 133 3.77 14.94 -6.46
CA VAL A 133 3.98 13.67 -5.76
C VAL A 133 2.65 13.08 -5.26
N TYR A 134 1.80 13.89 -4.63
CA TYR A 134 0.47 13.48 -4.15
C TYR A 134 -0.43 12.95 -5.29
N GLU A 135 -0.34 13.54 -6.48
CA GLU A 135 -1.08 13.11 -7.67
C GLU A 135 -0.49 11.85 -8.34
N GLY A 136 0.59 11.29 -7.79
CA GLY A 136 1.13 10.00 -8.19
C GLY A 136 2.40 10.05 -9.04
N CYS A 137 3.10 11.18 -9.11
CA CYS A 137 4.45 11.21 -9.68
C CYS A 137 5.42 10.38 -8.83
N SER A 138 6.13 9.44 -9.47
CA SER A 138 7.12 8.60 -8.77
C SER A 138 8.40 9.38 -8.47
N ILE A 139 8.81 9.37 -7.20
CA ILE A 139 10.07 9.94 -6.71
C ILE A 139 11.28 9.07 -7.10
N ASP A 140 11.05 7.79 -7.35
CA ASP A 140 12.08 6.80 -7.72
C ASP A 140 12.16 6.59 -9.25
N ALA A 141 11.46 7.42 -10.03
CA ALA A 141 11.54 7.37 -11.49
C ALA A 141 12.94 7.75 -11.99
N THR A 142 13.39 7.13 -13.08
CA THR A 142 14.66 7.48 -13.73
C THR A 142 14.41 8.09 -15.11
N ALA A 143 15.20 9.10 -15.44
CA ALA A 143 15.32 9.62 -16.80
C ALA A 143 16.14 8.66 -17.68
N GLU A 144 16.27 8.95 -18.97
CA GLU A 144 17.00 8.08 -19.91
C GLU A 144 18.51 8.01 -19.60
N ASP A 145 19.10 9.07 -19.06
CA ASP A 145 20.46 9.11 -18.51
C ASP A 145 20.61 8.40 -17.15
N GLY A 146 19.52 7.91 -16.56
CA GLY A 146 19.49 7.25 -15.26
C GLY A 146 19.34 8.22 -14.07
N ARG A 147 19.18 9.53 -14.30
CA ARG A 147 19.03 10.49 -13.21
C ARG A 147 17.67 10.37 -12.52
N THR A 148 17.68 10.45 -11.19
CA THR A 148 16.47 10.44 -10.35
C THR A 148 16.03 11.87 -10.00
N PRO A 149 14.76 12.09 -9.58
CA PRO A 149 14.29 13.36 -9.04
C PRO A 149 15.20 13.93 -7.96
N ALA A 150 15.75 13.08 -7.08
CA ALA A 150 16.73 13.48 -6.07
C ALA A 150 17.99 14.11 -6.68
N MET A 151 18.50 13.55 -7.79
CA MET A 151 19.66 14.11 -8.50
C MET A 151 19.33 15.44 -9.18
N TYR A 152 18.13 15.60 -9.75
CA TYR A 152 17.67 16.89 -10.29
C TYR A 152 17.58 17.96 -9.19
N CYS A 153 17.00 17.59 -8.04
CA CYS A 153 16.93 18.47 -6.88
C CYS A 153 18.34 18.85 -6.37
N ALA A 154 19.27 17.90 -6.34
CA ALA A 154 20.65 18.15 -5.91
C ALA A 154 21.42 19.06 -6.88
N ARG A 155 21.17 18.92 -8.19
CA ARG A 155 21.87 19.67 -9.24
C ARG A 155 21.35 21.09 -9.46
N TYR A 156 20.04 21.28 -9.39
CA TYR A 156 19.40 22.56 -9.77
C TYR A 156 18.73 23.27 -8.58
N GLY A 157 18.50 22.57 -7.47
CA GLY A 157 17.78 23.11 -6.34
C GLY A 157 18.61 24.10 -5.53
N THR A 158 18.01 25.21 -5.12
CA THR A 158 18.62 26.13 -4.15
C THR A 158 18.20 25.83 -2.71
N LYS A 159 17.15 25.01 -2.54
CA LYS A 159 16.42 24.82 -1.27
C LYS A 159 16.74 23.46 -0.61
N PRO A 160 17.56 23.41 0.45
CA PRO A 160 17.91 22.17 1.15
C PRO A 160 16.73 21.51 1.88
N GLU A 161 15.73 22.30 2.27
CA GLU A 161 14.51 21.78 2.90
C GLU A 161 13.68 20.95 1.93
N LEU A 162 13.60 21.38 0.66
CA LEU A 162 12.87 20.68 -0.38
C LEU A 162 13.50 19.31 -0.63
N PHE A 163 14.83 19.25 -0.71
CA PHE A 163 15.57 18.00 -0.83
C PHE A 163 15.30 17.07 0.36
N SER A 164 15.39 17.59 1.59
CA SER A 164 15.19 16.80 2.81
C SER A 164 13.77 16.22 2.91
N ARG A 165 12.75 16.96 2.45
CA ARG A 165 11.36 16.49 2.40
C ARG A 165 11.16 15.46 1.29
N LEU A 166 11.67 15.73 0.08
CA LEU A 166 11.57 14.84 -1.07
C LEU A 166 12.18 13.45 -0.79
N ILE A 167 13.34 13.40 -0.13
CA ILE A 167 14.01 12.13 0.20
C ILE A 167 13.22 11.32 1.24
N LYS A 168 12.63 12.01 2.24
CA LYS A 168 11.85 11.37 3.31
C LYS A 168 10.45 10.94 2.86
N ASP A 169 9.92 11.56 1.82
CA ASP A 169 8.57 11.30 1.35
C ASP A 169 8.38 9.84 0.91
N GLY A 170 7.33 9.20 1.43
CA GLY A 170 7.07 7.77 1.20
C GLY A 170 8.05 6.78 1.85
N THR A 171 8.98 7.24 2.70
CA THR A 171 9.93 6.37 3.43
C THR A 171 9.84 6.53 4.94
N ILE A 172 9.61 5.41 5.63
CA ILE A 172 9.53 5.36 7.11
C ILE A 172 10.88 4.95 7.72
N PHE A 173 11.77 4.35 6.92
CA PHE A 173 13.05 3.79 7.37
C PHE A 173 14.26 4.47 6.71
N ASN A 174 15.35 4.61 7.47
CA ASN A 174 16.61 5.21 7.00
C ASN A 174 17.24 4.48 5.80
N ALA A 175 16.96 3.18 5.62
CA ALA A 175 17.48 2.40 4.50
C ALA A 175 16.92 2.86 3.13
N GLY A 176 15.64 3.26 3.09
CA GLY A 176 15.01 3.77 1.87
C GLY A 176 15.54 5.16 1.49
N THR A 177 15.75 6.03 2.48
CA THR A 177 16.38 7.34 2.27
C THR A 177 17.84 7.20 1.82
N GLN A 178 18.58 6.25 2.39
CA GLN A 178 19.96 5.98 2.00
C GLN A 178 20.06 5.42 0.58
N GLY A 179 19.19 4.47 0.21
CA GLY A 179 19.15 3.90 -1.14
C GLY A 179 18.91 4.94 -2.23
N ARG A 180 18.09 5.96 -1.95
CA ARG A 180 17.83 7.08 -2.88
C ARG A 180 19.03 8.01 -3.05
N VAL A 181 19.77 8.27 -1.96
CA VAL A 181 20.96 9.14 -1.99
C VAL A 181 22.17 8.42 -2.58
N SER A 182 22.27 7.11 -2.39
CA SER A 182 23.35 6.27 -2.94
C SER A 182 23.09 5.80 -4.38
N ALA A 183 21.93 6.10 -4.96
CA ALA A 183 21.62 5.74 -6.33
C ALA A 183 22.63 6.40 -7.29
N LEU A 184 23.04 5.66 -8.32
CA LEU A 184 23.97 6.12 -9.36
C LEU A 184 23.25 6.23 -10.70
N ASP A 185 23.56 7.27 -11.46
CA ASP A 185 23.12 7.37 -12.84
C ASP A 185 23.96 6.48 -13.78
N LYS A 186 23.65 6.47 -15.08
CA LYS A 186 24.39 5.65 -16.06
C LYS A 186 25.85 6.07 -16.24
N SER A 187 26.21 7.29 -15.83
CA SER A 187 27.59 7.78 -15.82
C SER A 187 28.35 7.46 -14.53
N GLY A 188 27.69 6.84 -13.55
CA GLY A 188 28.25 6.52 -12.24
C GLY A 188 28.21 7.67 -11.24
N LYS A 189 27.50 8.77 -11.53
CA LYS A 189 27.38 9.92 -10.62
C LYS A 189 26.24 9.71 -9.64
N SER A 190 26.52 10.00 -8.38
CA SER A 190 25.57 9.97 -7.27
C SER A 190 24.87 11.32 -7.07
N VAL A 191 23.87 11.35 -6.19
CA VAL A 191 23.22 12.59 -5.74
C VAL A 191 24.24 13.58 -5.15
N TYR A 192 25.28 13.08 -4.48
CA TYR A 192 26.33 13.91 -3.90
C TYR A 192 27.20 14.58 -4.97
N ASP A 193 27.53 13.86 -6.05
CA ASP A 193 28.33 14.41 -7.14
C ASP A 193 27.58 15.55 -7.84
N TYR A 194 26.26 15.41 -7.99
CA TYR A 194 25.41 16.48 -8.51
C TYR A 194 25.24 17.66 -7.55
N ALA A 195 25.26 17.42 -6.24
CA ALA A 195 25.27 18.51 -5.24
C ALA A 195 26.59 19.30 -5.26
N LEU A 196 27.72 18.62 -5.49
CA LEU A 196 29.02 19.28 -5.67
C LEU A 196 29.06 20.15 -6.93
N GLU A 197 28.41 19.72 -8.02
CA GLU A 197 28.27 20.52 -9.25
C GLU A 197 27.46 21.80 -9.04
N ASN A 198 26.49 21.80 -8.11
CA ASN A 198 25.56 22.91 -7.86
C ASN A 198 26.18 24.08 -7.07
N SER A 199 27.44 24.00 -6.62
CA SER A 199 28.14 25.07 -5.87
C SER A 199 27.39 25.59 -4.60
N ASN A 200 26.32 24.94 -4.16
CA ASN A 200 25.49 25.33 -3.02
C ASN A 200 25.92 24.52 -1.78
N SER A 201 26.59 25.19 -0.84
CA SER A 201 27.10 24.59 0.39
C SER A 201 26.01 24.03 1.30
N GLU A 202 24.82 24.62 1.29
CA GLU A 202 23.69 24.16 2.11
C GLU A 202 23.08 22.86 1.57
N MET A 203 22.99 22.73 0.24
CA MET A 203 22.55 21.49 -0.42
C MET A 203 23.53 20.35 -0.19
N ILE A 204 24.84 20.62 -0.29
CA ILE A 204 25.88 19.62 0.01
C ILE A 204 25.74 19.15 1.46
N SER A 205 25.56 20.08 2.40
CA SER A 205 25.36 19.77 3.82
C SER A 205 24.07 18.99 4.07
N ALA A 206 23.00 19.29 3.34
CA ALA A 206 21.73 18.56 3.44
C ALA A 206 21.86 17.12 2.92
N VAL A 207 22.57 16.92 1.81
CA VAL A 207 22.83 15.58 1.24
C VAL A 207 23.73 14.76 2.18
N ASP A 208 24.75 15.37 2.76
CA ASP A 208 25.71 14.68 3.64
C ASP A 208 25.06 14.12 4.92
N ARG A 209 24.02 14.79 5.43
CA ARG A 209 23.22 14.30 6.58
C ARG A 209 22.55 12.95 6.33
N PHE A 210 22.30 12.58 5.08
CA PHE A 210 21.67 11.31 4.71
C PHE A 210 22.66 10.24 4.27
N LYS A 211 23.97 10.53 4.30
CA LYS A 211 25.01 9.57 3.96
C LYS A 211 25.13 8.49 5.04
N PRO A 212 25.31 7.20 4.67
CA PRO A 212 25.66 6.18 5.65
C PRO A 212 27.01 6.51 6.28
N GLN A 213 27.05 6.68 7.59
CA GLN A 213 28.28 6.77 8.37
C GLN A 213 29.08 5.48 8.17
N VAL A 214 30.23 5.56 7.52
CA VAL A 214 31.14 4.42 7.40
C VAL A 214 31.60 4.07 8.82
N ARG A 215 31.14 2.94 9.36
CA ARG A 215 31.83 2.30 10.49
C ARG A 215 33.21 1.91 9.96
N ALA A 216 34.22 2.68 10.33
CA ALA A 216 35.60 2.37 10.02
C ALA A 216 35.99 1.05 10.72
N THR A 217 35.93 -0.07 10.01
CA THR A 217 36.78 -1.22 10.30
C THR A 217 38.14 -0.91 9.67
N GLY A 218 39.02 -0.29 10.44
CA GLY A 218 40.37 0.08 10.02
C GLY A 218 41.36 -0.21 11.14
N ASN A 219 42.17 -1.24 10.92
CA ASN A 219 43.27 -1.65 11.77
C ASN A 219 44.46 -0.69 11.58
N ALA A 220 45.17 -0.43 12.70
CA ALA A 220 46.52 0.15 12.86
C ALA A 220 46.82 1.61 12.46
N GLY A 221 47.33 2.40 13.44
CA GLY A 221 48.21 3.54 13.18
C GLY A 221 48.15 4.72 14.16
N ASN A 222 48.84 4.62 15.30
CA ASN A 222 49.46 5.68 16.13
C ASN A 222 48.95 7.14 16.08
N ASN A 223 48.44 7.66 17.21
CA ASN A 223 49.22 8.56 18.11
C ASN A 223 48.37 9.18 19.25
N LYS A 224 48.92 9.05 20.47
CA LYS A 224 48.94 9.97 21.63
C LYS A 224 47.60 10.43 22.29
N THR A 225 47.43 9.88 23.49
CA THR A 225 46.63 10.20 24.70
C THR A 225 46.77 11.65 25.24
N PRO A 226 46.14 12.07 26.38
CA PRO A 226 45.05 11.46 27.20
C PRO A 226 43.97 12.47 27.68
N ALA A 227 42.83 11.96 28.20
CA ALA A 227 42.00 12.51 29.30
C ALA A 227 40.61 11.85 29.23
N VAL A 228 39.91 11.41 30.28
CA VAL A 228 40.05 11.32 31.73
C VAL A 228 39.09 10.19 32.15
N VAL A 229 39.52 9.42 33.14
CA VAL A 229 38.84 8.32 33.83
C VAL A 229 37.63 8.83 34.63
N GLU A 230 36.47 8.18 34.51
CA GLU A 230 35.56 7.86 35.64
C GLU A 230 34.71 6.63 35.30
N GLU A 231 34.98 5.50 35.95
CA GLU A 231 34.11 4.32 36.03
C GLU A 231 33.19 4.44 37.26
N PRO A 232 31.90 4.03 37.18
CA PRO A 232 31.11 3.73 38.36
C PRO A 232 31.06 2.21 38.65
N PRO A 233 30.75 1.82 39.90
CA PRO A 233 31.31 0.64 40.55
C PRO A 233 30.53 -0.66 40.36
N VAL A 234 31.29 -1.74 40.56
CA VAL A 234 30.88 -3.14 40.74
C VAL A 234 29.88 -3.27 41.89
N ILE A 235 28.71 -3.86 41.62
CA ILE A 235 27.78 -4.32 42.66
C ILE A 235 27.86 -5.85 42.72
N VAL A 236 28.18 -6.30 43.93
CA VAL A 236 28.38 -7.69 44.37
C VAL A 236 27.02 -8.34 44.62
N GLU A 237 26.84 -9.55 44.08
CA GLU A 237 25.72 -10.45 44.41
C GLU A 237 25.77 -10.93 45.86
N PRO A 238 24.62 -11.31 46.44
CA PRO A 238 24.60 -12.46 47.32
C PRO A 238 23.51 -13.49 46.93
N GLU A 239 23.92 -14.75 46.77
CA GLU A 239 23.08 -15.96 46.90
C GLU A 239 22.99 -16.39 48.40
N PRO A 240 22.30 -17.50 48.76
CA PRO A 240 20.85 -17.74 48.71
C PRO A 240 20.30 -18.19 50.09
N GLU A 241 18.98 -18.20 50.29
CA GLU A 241 18.34 -18.91 51.41
C GLU A 241 17.34 -19.97 50.90
N GLU A 242 17.47 -21.18 51.44
CA GLU A 242 16.75 -22.42 51.12
C GLU A 242 15.43 -22.60 51.94
N PRO A 243 14.58 -23.60 51.63
CA PRO A 243 13.11 -23.48 51.58
C PRO A 243 12.38 -24.07 52.81
N PRO A 244 11.03 -24.10 52.79
CA PRO A 244 10.34 -25.21 53.43
C PRO A 244 9.26 -25.91 52.56
N VAL A 245 9.52 -27.19 52.32
CA VAL A 245 8.71 -28.41 52.62
C VAL A 245 7.22 -28.52 52.18
N ALA A 246 6.94 -29.71 51.65
CA ALA A 246 5.80 -30.21 50.89
C ALA A 246 4.55 -30.72 51.65
N LYS A 247 3.51 -31.05 50.86
CA LYS A 247 2.59 -32.23 50.83
C LYS A 247 1.11 -31.82 50.74
N GLU A 248 0.16 -32.45 50.03
CA GLU A 248 -0.07 -33.63 49.14
C GLU A 248 -1.59 -33.53 48.70
N PRO A 249 -2.27 -34.43 47.95
CA PRO A 249 -1.88 -35.44 46.95
C PRO A 249 -2.66 -35.34 45.60
N ILE A 250 -2.24 -36.20 44.67
CA ILE A 250 -2.76 -36.46 43.33
C ILE A 250 -4.13 -37.17 43.38
N LYS A 251 -5.05 -36.86 42.44
CA LYS A 251 -6.23 -37.69 42.16
C LYS A 251 -6.03 -38.51 40.88
N ASN A 252 -6.49 -39.76 40.96
CA ASN A 252 -6.26 -40.89 40.07
C ASN A 252 -6.64 -40.65 38.60
N ALA A 253 -5.83 -41.28 37.75
CA ALA A 253 -6.17 -41.71 36.41
C ALA A 253 -7.20 -42.85 36.52
N ASP A 254 -8.42 -42.60 36.07
CA ASP A 254 -9.40 -43.59 35.58
C ASP A 254 -10.65 -42.79 35.16
N ASP A 255 -10.58 -42.19 33.97
CA ASP A 255 -11.75 -41.81 33.15
C ASP A 255 -11.24 -41.31 31.78
N TYR A 256 -10.61 -42.22 31.03
CA TYR A 256 -10.46 -42.10 29.58
C TYR A 256 -11.45 -43.06 28.92
N SER A 257 -12.37 -42.54 28.12
CA SER A 257 -12.99 -43.33 27.05
C SER A 257 -12.26 -43.02 25.74
N PRO A 258 -11.63 -44.00 25.07
CA PRO A 258 -10.85 -43.76 23.86
C PRO A 258 -11.81 -43.56 22.70
N THR A 259 -11.73 -42.41 22.01
CA THR A 259 -12.28 -42.32 20.64
C THR A 259 -11.10 -42.50 19.69
N SER A 260 -11.24 -43.50 18.83
CA SER A 260 -10.21 -44.15 18.03
C SER A 260 -9.40 -43.21 17.14
N LEU A 261 -8.09 -43.48 17.13
CA LEU A 261 -7.00 -42.79 16.47
C LEU A 261 -6.47 -43.64 15.29
N TYR A 262 -7.33 -43.99 14.33
CA TYR A 262 -6.90 -44.60 13.06
C TYR A 262 -7.89 -44.22 11.96
N ASP A 263 -7.43 -43.46 10.96
CA ASP A 263 -7.84 -43.67 9.56
C ASP A 263 -7.12 -42.82 8.48
N TYR A 264 -6.25 -41.83 8.79
CA TYR A 264 -5.47 -41.16 7.71
C TYR A 264 -4.04 -40.77 8.10
N ALA A 265 -3.24 -41.76 8.48
CA ALA A 265 -1.79 -41.69 8.35
C ALA A 265 -1.39 -42.26 6.98
N GLU A 266 -0.60 -41.47 6.23
CA GLU A 266 0.44 -41.83 5.24
C GLU A 266 0.85 -40.46 4.66
N ASP A 267 1.94 -39.80 5.05
CA ASP A 267 3.30 -40.30 5.23
C ASP A 267 3.98 -39.77 6.52
N GLU A 268 4.64 -40.66 7.25
CA GLU A 268 5.46 -40.36 8.42
C GLU A 268 6.82 -39.75 8.05
N MET A 269 7.28 -38.78 8.84
CA MET A 269 8.70 -38.65 9.19
C MET A 269 8.85 -38.45 10.71
N PRO A 270 9.90 -39.00 11.33
CA PRO A 270 9.86 -39.51 12.70
C PRO A 270 10.17 -38.43 13.74
N PHE A 271 9.34 -38.35 14.78
CA PHE A 271 9.71 -37.72 16.04
C PHE A 271 10.05 -38.83 17.04
N GLY A 272 11.34 -39.01 17.30
CA GLY A 272 11.81 -39.78 18.45
C GLY A 272 11.41 -39.06 19.73
N SER A 273 10.66 -39.76 20.57
CA SER A 273 10.35 -39.39 21.95
C SER A 273 11.50 -39.82 22.85
N ASP A 274 12.42 -38.89 23.16
CA ASP A 274 13.29 -39.06 24.32
C ASP A 274 12.67 -38.34 25.51
N GLU A 275 11.93 -39.13 26.30
CA GLU A 275 11.62 -38.83 27.70
C GLU A 275 12.92 -39.03 28.49
N ASN A 276 13.73 -37.97 28.64
CA ASN A 276 14.71 -37.74 29.72
C ASN A 276 15.55 -36.50 29.37
N ASP A 277 15.05 -35.31 29.68
CA ASP A 277 15.92 -34.13 29.76
C ASP A 277 15.37 -33.08 30.74
N GLU A 278 15.44 -33.41 32.04
CA GLU A 278 15.40 -32.40 33.11
C GLU A 278 16.76 -31.68 33.28
N GLY A 279 17.59 -31.58 32.22
CA GLY A 279 18.99 -31.17 32.31
C GLY A 279 19.57 -30.27 31.20
N ALA A 280 18.80 -29.79 30.23
CA ALA A 280 19.30 -28.84 29.23
C ALA A 280 18.99 -27.37 29.59
N LEU A 281 19.81 -26.80 30.47
CA LEU A 281 19.98 -25.35 30.53
C LEU A 281 20.48 -24.86 29.16
N ALA A 282 19.62 -24.07 28.49
CA ALA A 282 19.80 -23.39 27.20
C ALA A 282 19.55 -24.20 25.91
N SER A 283 18.35 -24.80 25.75
CA SER A 283 17.80 -25.00 24.41
C SER A 283 17.43 -23.62 23.82
N ASP A 284 18.08 -23.20 22.74
CA ASP A 284 17.69 -21.99 21.99
C ASP A 284 16.25 -22.18 21.46
N PHE A 285 15.26 -21.69 22.21
CA PHE A 285 13.83 -21.76 21.86
C PHE A 285 13.50 -21.01 20.57
N ASP A 286 14.39 -20.09 20.17
CA ASP A 286 14.30 -19.33 18.94
C ASP A 286 14.99 -20.01 17.76
N LYS A 287 15.59 -21.19 17.93
CA LYS A 287 16.19 -21.94 16.82
C LYS A 287 15.14 -22.14 15.72
N ALA A 288 15.49 -21.64 14.53
CA ALA A 288 14.65 -21.70 13.35
C ALA A 288 15.19 -22.74 12.36
N ASP A 289 14.31 -23.31 11.54
CA ASP A 289 14.74 -24.12 10.40
C ASP A 289 15.24 -23.27 9.22
N GLU A 290 15.63 -23.90 8.11
CA GLU A 290 16.15 -23.24 6.91
C GLU A 290 15.21 -22.16 6.34
N ASN A 291 13.91 -22.28 6.61
CA ASN A 291 12.89 -21.32 6.19
C ASN A 291 12.64 -20.23 7.23
N GLY A 292 13.41 -20.18 8.32
CA GLY A 292 13.20 -19.24 9.42
C GLY A 292 12.02 -19.62 10.33
N ILE A 293 11.44 -20.82 10.19
CA ILE A 293 10.28 -21.25 10.97
C ILE A 293 10.76 -21.74 12.34
N THR A 294 10.27 -21.09 13.40
CA THR A 294 10.55 -21.46 14.80
C THR A 294 9.63 -22.58 15.29
N ARG A 295 10.02 -23.23 16.39
CA ARG A 295 9.17 -24.23 17.07
C ARG A 295 7.83 -23.63 17.51
N LEU A 296 7.84 -22.38 17.96
CA LEU A 296 6.61 -21.66 18.32
C LEU A 296 5.67 -21.46 17.11
N MET A 297 6.21 -21.17 15.92
CA MET A 297 5.40 -21.06 14.70
C MET A 297 4.79 -22.41 14.30
N LYS A 298 5.53 -23.51 14.45
CA LYS A 298 5.01 -24.86 14.20
C LYS A 298 3.89 -25.21 15.18
N ALA A 299 4.08 -24.95 16.47
CA ALA A 299 3.05 -25.13 17.49
C ALA A 299 1.80 -24.27 17.23
N ALA A 300 2.00 -23.01 16.82
CA ALA A 300 0.90 -22.10 16.45
C ALA A 300 0.15 -22.58 15.20
N LYS A 301 0.87 -23.10 14.19
CA LYS A 301 0.26 -23.70 12.98
C LYS A 301 -0.52 -24.96 13.31
N ALA A 302 -0.10 -25.75 14.30
CA ALA A 302 -0.79 -26.96 14.75
C ALA A 302 -1.93 -26.69 15.77
N GLY A 303 -2.00 -25.48 16.33
CA GLY A 303 -2.99 -25.13 17.36
C GLY A 303 -2.70 -25.73 18.74
N ASN A 304 -1.47 -26.17 18.99
CA ASN A 304 -1.08 -26.80 20.25
C ASN A 304 -0.85 -25.76 21.36
N TYR A 305 -1.94 -25.37 22.04
CA TYR A 305 -1.92 -24.37 23.12
C TYR A 305 -0.90 -24.69 24.21
N ASN A 306 -0.82 -25.95 24.66
CA ASN A 306 0.06 -26.35 25.76
C ASN A 306 1.53 -26.20 25.40
N GLU A 307 1.90 -26.59 24.18
CA GLU A 307 3.27 -26.42 23.68
C GLU A 307 3.61 -24.94 23.48
N MET A 308 2.70 -24.15 22.91
CA MET A 308 2.89 -22.70 22.80
C MET A 308 3.12 -22.06 24.17
N GLN A 309 2.33 -22.43 25.18
CA GLN A 309 2.45 -21.89 26.52
C GLN A 309 3.80 -22.26 27.16
N LYS A 310 4.26 -23.51 27.00
CA LYS A 310 5.57 -23.96 27.48
C LYS A 310 6.72 -23.19 26.81
N LEU A 311 6.66 -23.04 25.48
CA LEU A 311 7.69 -22.33 24.71
C LEU A 311 7.77 -20.84 25.09
N ILE A 312 6.62 -20.17 25.22
CA ILE A 312 6.57 -18.75 25.63
C ILE A 312 7.11 -18.58 27.05
N LYS A 313 6.72 -19.45 28.00
CA LYS A 313 7.27 -19.45 29.37
C LYS A 313 8.77 -19.74 29.40
N GLY A 314 9.27 -20.55 28.46
CA GLY A 314 10.70 -20.82 28.28
C GLY A 314 11.50 -19.66 27.66
N GLY A 315 10.85 -18.57 27.24
CA GLY A 315 11.51 -17.41 26.65
C GLY A 315 11.52 -17.36 25.12
N ALA A 316 10.71 -18.17 24.44
CA ALA A 316 10.56 -18.09 22.98
C ALA A 316 10.07 -16.69 22.55
N ASN A 317 10.72 -16.11 21.55
CA ASN A 317 10.40 -14.79 21.04
C ASN A 317 9.17 -14.82 20.11
N VAL A 318 8.02 -14.40 20.65
CA VAL A 318 6.74 -14.30 19.92
C VAL A 318 6.76 -13.34 18.73
N LYS A 319 7.77 -12.46 18.64
CA LYS A 319 7.91 -11.45 17.57
C LYS A 319 8.73 -11.97 16.39
N LYS A 320 9.37 -13.13 16.51
CA LYS A 320 10.20 -13.70 15.45
C LYS A 320 9.34 -14.01 14.22
N ARG A 321 9.95 -13.92 13.05
CA ARG A 321 9.30 -14.06 11.75
C ARG A 321 10.10 -15.02 10.88
N ASP A 322 9.40 -15.81 10.08
CA ASP A 322 10.03 -16.68 9.09
C ASP A 322 10.62 -15.88 7.92
N ASN A 323 11.24 -16.57 6.97
CA ASN A 323 11.87 -15.93 5.82
C ASN A 323 10.89 -15.12 4.99
N ASP A 324 9.59 -15.44 4.96
CA ASP A 324 8.54 -14.72 4.23
C ASP A 324 7.82 -13.66 5.08
N GLY A 325 8.24 -13.50 6.33
CA GLY A 325 7.70 -12.54 7.26
C GLY A 325 6.44 -13.02 7.98
N TRP A 326 6.11 -14.30 7.99
CA TRP A 326 5.04 -14.86 8.81
C TRP A 326 5.47 -14.93 10.28
N SER A 327 4.58 -14.51 11.17
CA SER A 327 4.74 -14.69 12.62
C SER A 327 3.94 -15.89 13.12
N ALA A 328 4.22 -16.31 14.35
CA ALA A 328 3.39 -17.30 15.06
C ALA A 328 1.90 -16.89 15.08
N LEU A 329 1.59 -15.60 15.23
CA LEU A 329 0.22 -15.09 15.17
C LEU A 329 -0.42 -15.29 13.79
N MET A 330 0.30 -15.01 12.71
CA MET A 330 -0.22 -15.23 11.35
C MET A 330 -0.50 -16.71 11.08
N TYR A 331 0.36 -17.61 11.56
CA TYR A 331 0.12 -19.05 11.46
C TYR A 331 -1.10 -19.49 12.26
N ALA A 332 -1.22 -19.04 13.53
CA ALA A 332 -2.39 -19.34 14.34
C ALA A 332 -3.67 -18.87 13.65
N VAL A 333 -3.71 -17.64 13.14
CA VAL A 333 -4.93 -17.05 12.57
C VAL A 333 -5.34 -17.70 11.25
N ARG A 334 -4.37 -18.10 10.42
CA ARG A 334 -4.65 -18.72 9.12
C ARG A 334 -5.11 -20.17 9.24
N TYR A 335 -4.44 -20.94 10.10
CA TYR A 335 -4.62 -22.39 10.15
C TYR A 335 -5.49 -22.84 11.32
N GLN A 336 -5.68 -21.98 12.32
CA GLN A 336 -6.37 -22.31 13.56
C GLN A 336 -7.50 -21.33 13.83
N ASN A 337 -8.65 -21.86 14.24
CA ASN A 337 -9.83 -21.08 14.62
C ASN A 337 -9.95 -20.93 16.14
N ASN A 338 -8.86 -21.23 16.86
CA ASN A 338 -8.81 -21.26 18.31
C ASN A 338 -8.39 -19.89 18.88
N MET A 339 -9.38 -19.20 19.45
CA MET A 339 -9.19 -17.91 20.10
C MET A 339 -8.16 -17.95 21.24
N LYS A 340 -8.06 -19.06 21.98
CA LYS A 340 -7.12 -19.17 23.11
C LYS A 340 -5.66 -19.07 22.67
N CYS A 341 -5.31 -19.68 21.53
CA CYS A 341 -3.96 -19.61 20.98
C CYS A 341 -3.62 -18.18 20.50
N ILE A 342 -4.60 -17.48 19.94
CA ILE A 342 -4.46 -16.11 19.46
C ILE A 342 -4.29 -15.15 20.63
N GLN A 343 -5.14 -15.26 21.66
CA GLN A 343 -5.02 -14.49 22.90
C GLN A 343 -3.67 -14.71 23.57
N LEU A 344 -3.25 -15.98 23.73
CA LEU A 344 -1.95 -16.30 24.32
C LEU A 344 -0.79 -15.57 23.63
N LEU A 345 -0.78 -15.54 22.29
CA LEU A 345 0.27 -14.85 21.53
C LEU A 345 0.20 -13.33 21.71
N VAL A 346 -1.00 -12.75 21.61
CA VAL A 346 -1.19 -11.30 21.71
C VAL A 346 -0.88 -10.79 23.12
N ASP A 347 -1.34 -11.50 24.16
CA ASP A 347 -1.10 -11.17 25.56
C ASP A 347 0.39 -11.20 25.92
N ASN A 348 1.18 -12.03 25.21
CA ASN A 348 2.64 -12.09 25.34
C ASN A 348 3.39 -11.14 24.39
N GLY A 349 2.68 -10.21 23.74
CA GLY A 349 3.29 -9.13 22.95
C GLY A 349 3.55 -9.47 21.48
N ALA A 350 2.86 -10.47 20.91
CA ALA A 350 2.91 -10.71 19.48
C ALA A 350 2.31 -9.53 18.70
N PRO A 351 3.00 -8.99 17.70
CA PRO A 351 2.52 -7.82 16.97
C PRO A 351 1.33 -8.20 16.08
N VAL A 352 0.21 -7.48 16.23
CA VAL A 352 -1.04 -7.72 15.48
C VAL A 352 -1.11 -7.00 14.12
N ARG A 353 -0.22 -6.03 13.86
CA ARG A 353 -0.20 -5.18 12.64
C ARG A 353 1.00 -5.40 11.70
N ILE A 354 1.71 -6.51 11.85
CA ILE A 354 2.83 -6.82 10.96
C ILE A 354 2.34 -7.25 9.58
N ARG A 355 3.13 -6.92 8.56
CA ARG A 355 2.89 -7.27 7.15
C ARG A 355 3.96 -8.24 6.68
N ASN A 356 3.57 -9.41 6.17
CA ASN A 356 4.49 -10.35 5.51
C ASN A 356 4.97 -9.78 4.15
N LYS A 357 5.84 -10.51 3.44
CA LYS A 357 6.33 -10.08 2.10
C LYS A 357 5.22 -9.86 1.07
N TYR A 358 4.07 -10.49 1.26
CA TYR A 358 2.89 -10.37 0.41
C TYR A 358 1.96 -9.24 0.84
N ASN A 359 2.40 -8.38 1.76
CA ASN A 359 1.61 -7.29 2.31
C ASN A 359 0.35 -7.75 3.08
N THR A 360 0.30 -9.02 3.49
CA THR A 360 -0.79 -9.60 4.26
C THR A 360 -0.59 -9.36 5.75
N THR A 361 -1.64 -8.92 6.43
CA THR A 361 -1.67 -8.73 7.89
C THR A 361 -2.50 -9.82 8.56
N PRO A 362 -2.37 -10.03 9.89
CA PRO A 362 -3.24 -10.94 10.62
C PRO A 362 -4.74 -10.64 10.39
N LEU A 363 -5.13 -9.36 10.31
CA LEU A 363 -6.51 -8.96 10.02
C LEU A 363 -7.00 -9.47 8.65
N LEU A 364 -6.19 -9.33 7.60
CA LEU A 364 -6.53 -9.83 6.28
C LEU A 364 -6.67 -11.36 6.28
N LEU A 365 -5.81 -12.06 7.03
CA LEU A 365 -5.90 -13.52 7.21
C LEU A 365 -7.17 -13.93 7.97
N ALA A 366 -7.55 -13.19 9.02
CA ALA A 366 -8.77 -13.47 9.77
C ALA A 366 -10.02 -13.29 8.91
N ALA A 367 -10.05 -12.24 8.09
CA ALA A 367 -11.16 -12.01 7.17
C ALA A 367 -11.29 -13.13 6.13
N GLU A 368 -10.16 -13.58 5.55
CA GLU A 368 -10.15 -14.56 4.47
C GLU A 368 -10.30 -16.01 4.96
N TYR A 369 -9.54 -16.44 5.97
CA TYR A 369 -9.40 -17.87 6.31
C TYR A 369 -10.08 -18.29 7.61
N SER A 370 -10.26 -17.39 8.58
CA SER A 370 -10.76 -17.81 9.89
C SER A 370 -12.22 -18.26 9.82
N GLU A 371 -12.56 -19.37 10.46
CA GLU A 371 -13.97 -19.80 10.60
C GLU A 371 -14.61 -19.30 11.90
N ASN A 372 -13.88 -18.51 12.69
CA ASN A 372 -14.36 -17.97 13.95
C ASN A 372 -14.46 -16.44 13.88
N PRO A 373 -15.68 -15.86 13.79
CA PRO A 373 -15.88 -14.41 13.73
C PRO A 373 -15.30 -13.65 14.91
N GLN A 374 -15.15 -14.28 16.09
CA GLN A 374 -14.54 -13.64 17.26
C GLN A 374 -13.07 -13.27 17.02
N VAL A 375 -12.34 -14.06 16.21
CA VAL A 375 -10.96 -13.75 15.85
C VAL A 375 -10.90 -12.46 15.04
N LEU A 376 -11.83 -12.29 14.10
CA LEU A 376 -11.95 -11.07 13.32
C LEU A 376 -12.31 -9.88 14.21
N ASP A 377 -13.31 -10.03 15.08
CA ASP A 377 -13.72 -8.99 16.03
C ASP A 377 -12.57 -8.54 16.93
N TYR A 378 -11.82 -9.49 17.50
CA TYR A 378 -10.64 -9.21 18.31
C TYR A 378 -9.56 -8.43 17.54
N MET A 379 -9.36 -8.75 16.27
CA MET A 379 -8.45 -8.01 15.40
C MET A 379 -8.99 -6.65 14.93
N LEU A 380 -10.29 -6.42 14.96
CA LEU A 380 -10.89 -5.12 14.63
C LEU A 380 -10.90 -4.17 15.84
N ASN A 381 -10.92 -4.72 17.06
CA ASN A 381 -10.94 -3.93 18.30
C ASN A 381 -9.69 -3.07 18.54
N ASP A 382 -8.55 -3.41 17.94
CA ASP A 382 -7.36 -2.57 18.01
C ASP A 382 -7.48 -1.34 17.08
N ARG A 383 -7.56 -0.15 17.69
CA ARG A 383 -7.85 1.14 17.02
C ARG A 383 -6.76 1.67 16.08
N SER A 384 -5.63 0.97 15.95
CA SER A 384 -4.55 1.36 15.05
C SER A 384 -4.78 1.00 13.57
N VAL A 385 -5.90 0.36 13.23
CA VAL A 385 -6.17 -0.09 11.84
C VAL A 385 -6.50 1.08 10.92
N SER A 386 -5.89 1.11 9.74
CA SER A 386 -6.29 2.04 8.69
C SER A 386 -7.66 1.68 8.10
N GLU A 387 -8.49 2.68 7.78
CA GLU A 387 -9.80 2.47 7.13
C GLU A 387 -9.68 1.68 5.80
N ASN A 388 -8.58 1.86 5.08
CA ASN A 388 -8.30 1.12 3.85
C ASN A 388 -8.07 -0.37 4.11
N GLU A 389 -7.37 -0.71 5.18
CA GLU A 389 -7.12 -2.11 5.53
C GLU A 389 -8.38 -2.79 6.04
N VAL A 390 -9.19 -2.10 6.85
CA VAL A 390 -10.51 -2.59 7.27
C VAL A 390 -11.39 -2.83 6.04
N PHE A 391 -11.40 -1.89 5.09
CA PHE A 391 -12.17 -2.05 3.84
C PHE A 391 -11.67 -3.22 2.99
N ASN A 392 -10.35 -3.42 2.89
CA ASN A 392 -9.77 -4.56 2.19
C ASN A 392 -10.17 -5.88 2.87
N ALA A 393 -10.13 -5.94 4.20
CA ALA A 393 -10.56 -7.09 4.98
C ALA A 393 -12.06 -7.40 4.74
N PHE A 394 -12.91 -6.37 4.68
CA PHE A 394 -14.32 -6.52 4.34
C PHE A 394 -14.53 -7.14 2.96
N VAL A 395 -13.83 -6.65 1.93
CA VAL A 395 -13.94 -7.24 0.58
C VAL A 395 -13.45 -8.69 0.57
N LEU A 396 -12.34 -9.00 1.27
CA LEU A 396 -11.83 -10.37 1.38
C LEU A 396 -12.81 -11.31 2.09
N ALA A 397 -13.52 -10.84 3.12
CA ALA A 397 -14.54 -11.63 3.80
C ALA A 397 -15.71 -11.97 2.85
N ILE A 398 -16.09 -11.07 1.95
CA ILE A 398 -17.11 -11.33 0.92
C ILE A 398 -16.63 -12.36 -0.10
N THR A 399 -15.41 -12.20 -0.61
CA THR A 399 -14.86 -13.05 -1.68
C THR A 399 -14.27 -14.36 -1.17
N SER A 400 -14.17 -14.54 0.15
CA SER A 400 -13.60 -15.75 0.74
C SER A 400 -14.37 -16.99 0.32
N THR A 401 -13.65 -18.03 -0.07
CA THR A 401 -14.19 -19.38 -0.33
C THR A 401 -14.09 -20.29 0.89
N ALA A 402 -13.52 -19.80 2.00
CA ALA A 402 -13.31 -20.58 3.22
C ALA A 402 -14.49 -20.43 4.19
N GLY A 403 -14.79 -21.52 4.90
CA GLY A 403 -15.84 -21.57 5.93
C GLY A 403 -17.27 -21.69 5.37
N SER A 404 -18.22 -21.80 6.30
CA SER A 404 -19.64 -21.88 5.98
C SER A 404 -20.22 -20.51 5.62
N ASN A 405 -21.32 -20.50 4.85
CA ASN A 405 -22.04 -19.26 4.52
C ASN A 405 -22.49 -18.50 5.77
N SER A 406 -22.87 -19.19 6.85
CA SER A 406 -23.26 -18.57 8.13
C SER A 406 -22.13 -17.75 8.75
N VAL A 407 -20.91 -18.31 8.79
CA VAL A 407 -19.74 -17.62 9.34
C VAL A 407 -19.41 -16.38 8.50
N LYS A 408 -19.50 -16.50 7.17
CA LYS A 408 -19.30 -15.36 6.27
C LYS A 408 -20.29 -14.24 6.55
N GLU A 409 -21.57 -14.57 6.72
CA GLU A 409 -22.63 -13.61 7.06
C GLU A 409 -22.36 -12.89 8.38
N GLU A 410 -21.91 -13.62 9.42
CA GLU A 410 -21.54 -13.02 10.71
C GLU A 410 -20.36 -12.06 10.59
N LYS A 411 -19.31 -12.41 9.84
CA LYS A 411 -18.18 -11.50 9.57
C LYS A 411 -18.64 -10.23 8.85
N ILE A 412 -19.51 -10.37 7.84
CA ILE A 412 -20.01 -9.23 7.06
C ILE A 412 -20.87 -8.31 7.93
N LYS A 413 -21.68 -8.87 8.84
CA LYS A 413 -22.44 -8.08 9.82
C LYS A 413 -21.53 -7.23 10.71
N LEU A 414 -20.46 -7.81 11.26
CA LEU A 414 -19.48 -7.06 12.07
C LEU A 414 -18.96 -5.81 11.31
N PHE A 415 -18.61 -5.97 10.04
CA PHE A 415 -18.15 -4.88 9.19
C PHE A 415 -19.22 -3.83 8.90
N ILE A 416 -20.47 -4.25 8.68
CA ILE A 416 -21.61 -3.32 8.45
C ILE A 416 -21.90 -2.53 9.74
N ASP A 417 -21.89 -3.18 10.90
CA ASP A 417 -22.13 -2.57 12.21
C ASP A 417 -21.07 -1.51 12.56
N MET A 418 -19.85 -1.66 12.05
CA MET A 418 -18.79 -0.65 12.14
C MET A 418 -19.00 0.60 11.27
N GLY A 419 -20.01 0.62 10.38
CA GLY A 419 -20.31 1.77 9.53
C GLY A 419 -19.36 1.95 8.34
N ILE A 420 -18.85 0.85 7.80
CA ILE A 420 -17.90 0.86 6.67
C ILE A 420 -18.56 1.42 5.39
N PRO A 421 -17.83 2.15 4.52
CA PRO A 421 -18.38 2.71 3.29
C PRO A 421 -18.73 1.63 2.26
N ILE A 422 -19.89 0.98 2.40
CA ILE A 422 -20.37 -0.18 1.63
C ILE A 422 -20.41 0.02 0.10
N ASN A 423 -20.47 1.28 -0.35
CA ASN A 423 -20.54 1.66 -1.77
C ASN A 423 -19.19 2.10 -2.34
N ARG A 424 -18.10 2.01 -1.58
CA ARG A 424 -16.76 2.36 -2.04
C ARG A 424 -16.30 1.40 -3.13
N ILE A 425 -15.70 1.95 -4.18
CA ILE A 425 -15.15 1.16 -5.28
C ILE A 425 -13.73 0.69 -4.90
N TRP A 426 -13.46 -0.59 -5.10
CA TRP A 426 -12.15 -1.22 -4.92
C TRP A 426 -11.83 -2.11 -6.11
N ASN A 427 -10.62 -1.94 -6.67
CA ASN A 427 -10.19 -2.57 -7.93
C ASN A 427 -11.25 -2.47 -9.06
N GLY A 428 -11.95 -1.34 -9.11
CA GLY A 428 -12.96 -1.05 -10.12
C GLY A 428 -14.37 -1.55 -9.81
N LYS A 429 -14.61 -2.29 -8.73
CA LYS A 429 -15.92 -2.88 -8.37
C LYS A 429 -16.40 -2.46 -6.98
N THR A 430 -17.71 -2.50 -6.74
CA THR A 430 -18.28 -2.34 -5.39
C THR A 430 -18.32 -3.67 -4.63
N PRO A 431 -18.36 -3.66 -3.29
CA PRO A 431 -18.58 -4.85 -2.47
C PRO A 431 -19.79 -5.68 -2.91
N LEU A 432 -20.89 -5.02 -3.33
CA LEU A 432 -22.06 -5.69 -3.86
C LEU A 432 -21.76 -6.47 -5.16
N ILE A 433 -20.99 -5.88 -6.08
CA ILE A 433 -20.57 -6.59 -7.30
C ILE A 433 -19.70 -7.80 -6.96
N TYR A 434 -18.80 -7.70 -5.98
CA TYR A 434 -18.03 -8.84 -5.50
C TYR A 434 -18.91 -9.93 -4.91
N ALA A 435 -19.92 -9.57 -4.11
CA ALA A 435 -20.86 -10.55 -3.58
C ALA A 435 -21.60 -11.29 -4.70
N CYS A 436 -22.13 -10.57 -5.70
CA CYS A 436 -22.81 -11.18 -6.84
C CYS A 436 -21.91 -12.13 -7.65
N GLN A 437 -20.61 -11.83 -7.76
CA GLN A 437 -19.68 -12.63 -8.55
C GLN A 437 -19.17 -13.89 -7.81
N TYR A 438 -18.93 -13.80 -6.50
CA TYR A 438 -18.20 -14.85 -5.76
C TYR A 438 -19.04 -15.58 -4.71
N CYS A 439 -20.18 -15.03 -4.28
CA CYS A 439 -21.02 -15.71 -3.29
C CYS A 439 -21.89 -16.79 -3.96
N THR A 440 -22.21 -17.81 -3.17
CA THR A 440 -23.17 -18.87 -3.53
C THR A 440 -24.54 -18.62 -2.90
N SER A 441 -24.58 -17.87 -1.79
CA SER A 441 -25.81 -17.53 -1.07
C SER A 441 -26.24 -16.09 -1.34
N THR A 442 -27.53 -15.91 -1.58
CA THR A 442 -28.19 -14.60 -1.72
C THR A 442 -28.36 -13.89 -0.38
N SER A 443 -28.23 -14.59 0.76
CA SER A 443 -28.23 -13.98 2.11
C SER A 443 -27.16 -12.90 2.25
N THR A 444 -25.95 -13.13 1.71
CA THR A 444 -24.88 -12.12 1.74
C THR A 444 -25.26 -10.86 0.97
N ILE A 445 -25.89 -11.03 -0.21
CA ILE A 445 -26.38 -9.92 -1.02
C ILE A 445 -27.45 -9.15 -0.25
N LYS A 446 -28.38 -9.87 0.39
CA LYS A 446 -29.40 -9.26 1.24
C LYS A 446 -28.80 -8.42 2.36
N LEU A 447 -27.81 -8.94 3.09
CA LEU A 447 -27.13 -8.18 4.15
C LEU A 447 -26.51 -6.88 3.62
N LEU A 448 -25.91 -6.92 2.43
CA LEU A 448 -25.33 -5.73 1.82
C LEU A 448 -26.42 -4.72 1.40
N LEU A 449 -27.54 -5.19 0.83
CA LEU A 449 -28.67 -4.34 0.46
C LEU A 449 -29.32 -3.71 1.70
N ASP A 450 -29.53 -4.49 2.75
CA ASP A 450 -30.04 -4.02 4.05
C ASP A 450 -29.08 -2.99 4.68
N GLY A 451 -27.77 -3.16 4.45
CA GLY A 451 -26.72 -2.19 4.81
C GLY A 451 -26.61 -0.95 3.91
N GLY A 452 -27.49 -0.80 2.91
CA GLY A 452 -27.54 0.37 2.03
C GLY A 452 -26.64 0.30 0.79
N ALA A 453 -26.31 -0.89 0.31
CA ALA A 453 -25.60 -1.07 -0.96
C ALA A 453 -26.45 -0.64 -2.16
N LYS A 454 -25.85 0.10 -3.10
CA LYS A 454 -26.49 0.59 -4.31
C LYS A 454 -26.36 -0.43 -5.44
N THR A 455 -27.49 -0.83 -6.01
CA THR A 455 -27.61 -1.84 -7.08
C THR A 455 -27.10 -1.36 -8.44
N LEU A 456 -27.37 -0.10 -8.78
CA LEU A 456 -27.12 0.47 -10.11
C LEU A 456 -25.70 1.03 -10.31
N VAL A 457 -24.79 0.86 -9.34
CA VAL A 457 -23.40 1.32 -9.49
C VAL A 457 -22.70 0.45 -10.53
N ARG A 458 -22.02 1.10 -11.47
CA ARG A 458 -21.26 0.44 -12.53
C ARG A 458 -19.79 0.31 -12.15
N ASP A 459 -19.20 -0.82 -12.50
CA ASP A 459 -17.76 -1.05 -12.39
C ASP A 459 -16.97 -0.28 -13.47
N SER A 460 -15.64 -0.44 -13.47
CA SER A 460 -14.76 0.18 -14.46
C SER A 460 -15.01 -0.26 -15.91
N VAL A 461 -15.71 -1.37 -16.13
CA VAL A 461 -16.08 -1.91 -17.46
C VAL A 461 -17.49 -1.46 -17.86
N GLY A 462 -18.25 -0.87 -16.93
CA GLY A 462 -19.62 -0.41 -17.13
C GLY A 462 -20.70 -1.42 -16.73
N LYS A 463 -20.33 -2.55 -16.10
CA LYS A 463 -21.23 -3.61 -15.65
C LYS A 463 -21.77 -3.34 -14.24
N THR A 464 -23.00 -3.73 -13.99
CA THR A 464 -23.73 -3.59 -12.73
C THR A 464 -23.65 -4.87 -11.89
N ALA A 465 -24.13 -4.81 -10.64
CA ALA A 465 -24.22 -5.98 -9.77
C ALA A 465 -25.11 -7.10 -10.37
N PHE A 466 -26.16 -6.73 -11.10
CA PHE A 466 -27.05 -7.69 -11.76
C PHE A 466 -26.34 -8.44 -12.89
N ASP A 467 -25.54 -7.75 -13.72
CA ASP A 467 -24.80 -8.39 -14.83
C ASP A 467 -23.83 -9.48 -14.32
N TYR A 468 -23.24 -9.27 -13.14
CA TYR A 468 -22.37 -10.27 -12.50
C TYR A 468 -23.17 -11.40 -11.85
N ALA A 469 -24.31 -11.10 -11.24
CA ALA A 469 -25.19 -12.10 -10.67
C ALA A 469 -25.73 -13.05 -11.75
N GLU A 470 -26.15 -12.53 -12.91
CA GLU A 470 -26.66 -13.32 -14.04
C GLU A 470 -25.58 -14.27 -14.59
N SER A 471 -24.31 -13.85 -14.57
CA SER A 471 -23.19 -14.69 -14.99
C SER A 471 -22.77 -15.74 -13.95
N ASN A 472 -23.27 -15.66 -12.72
CA ASN A 472 -22.90 -16.56 -11.62
C ASN A 472 -23.86 -17.75 -11.54
N ALA A 473 -23.43 -18.90 -12.06
CA ALA A 473 -24.23 -20.14 -12.08
C ALA A 473 -24.55 -20.71 -10.69
N HIS A 474 -23.84 -20.28 -9.64
CA HIS A 474 -24.02 -20.80 -8.28
C HIS A 474 -25.02 -19.99 -7.46
N LEU A 475 -25.54 -18.87 -7.97
CA LEU A 475 -26.46 -18.01 -7.26
C LEU A 475 -27.92 -18.43 -7.51
N ALA A 476 -28.71 -18.53 -6.45
CA ALA A 476 -30.14 -18.78 -6.57
C ALA A 476 -30.84 -17.55 -7.19
N HIS A 477 -31.73 -17.79 -8.16
CA HIS A 477 -32.51 -16.74 -8.83
C HIS A 477 -33.77 -16.39 -8.03
N ASP A 478 -33.58 -16.06 -6.76
CA ASP A 478 -34.64 -15.72 -5.82
C ASP A 478 -35.07 -14.24 -5.90
N ASP A 479 -35.99 -13.82 -5.02
CA ASP A 479 -36.46 -12.44 -5.00
C ASP A 479 -35.35 -11.41 -4.75
N ILE A 480 -34.29 -11.79 -4.02
CA ILE A 480 -33.13 -10.94 -3.73
C ILE A 480 -32.32 -10.75 -5.01
N PHE A 481 -32.08 -11.82 -5.77
CA PHE A 481 -31.44 -11.75 -7.08
C PHE A 481 -32.17 -10.75 -8.00
N TRP A 482 -33.49 -10.87 -8.11
CA TRP A 482 -34.28 -9.98 -8.98
C TRP A 482 -34.36 -8.54 -8.44
N SER A 483 -34.14 -8.32 -7.14
CA SER A 483 -34.08 -6.97 -6.57
C SER A 483 -32.86 -6.16 -7.04
N LEU A 484 -31.80 -6.81 -7.53
CA LEU A 484 -30.59 -6.14 -8.04
C LEU A 484 -30.83 -5.34 -9.32
N ASN A 485 -31.93 -5.61 -10.05
CA ASN A 485 -32.29 -4.92 -11.29
C ASN A 485 -33.38 -3.84 -11.09
N LYS A 486 -33.70 -3.50 -9.84
CA LYS A 486 -34.72 -2.50 -9.50
C LYS A 486 -34.15 -1.11 -9.22
#